data_AF-A0A2T6ZN28-F1
#
_entry.id   AF-A0A2T6ZN28-F1
#
_cell.length_a   1.000
_cell.length_b   1.000
_cell.length_c   1.000
_cell.angle_alpha   90.00
_cell.angle_beta   90.00
_cell.angle_gamma   90.00
#
_symmetry.space_group_name_H-M   'P 1'
#
loop_
_entity.id
_entity.type
_entity.pdbx_description
1 polymer ?
#
loop_
_entity_poly.entity_id
_entity_poly.type
_entity_poly.pdbx_seq_one_letter_code
_entity_poly.pdbx_strand_id
1 'polypeptide(L)'
;MPVIIEPSPELVGRNTDPTVHTSEGLLKHASRAWSPAYEKINWRTGKTEQPEKRRIVHSSFHELNANTSPIIPYGNGLVNGIIRAFQQDLHLVLRPDDIWLSILTQFSMFVNGNSEHLRTQFVAHQGKKELAIDIRPQPIGDIDMGRFAQAMTHLIQENVVDPQLRELIMPNFSTTTDDDKSVASIVMMGTLQSYFKYSLMAGCGFPSVTLQGEKSDWEEILLKVQQLSKYGPLASEWTRLLIPVIQYMIASFTQPTSPHVKSFWLRACHAVGNDGYGSARTLSGWITAFCFFSEKGQRTSEYSDEQMSKWDGVSIAERQRLVLGDIAYPVIRPSSIPKGVVSVPVTVKDYATGLEHKTTMVAGSVGMMLSAAESGGDLNKVQPKSGWWILEDSVKPMDGFTRLPAAAFV
;
A
#
# COMPACT_ATOMS: atom_id res chain seq x y z
N MET A 1 10.79 -4.45 21.86
CA MET A 1 10.39 -3.04 22.01
C MET A 1 10.21 -2.47 20.62
N PRO A 2 9.19 -1.63 20.39
CA PRO A 2 8.96 -0.99 19.09
C PRO A 2 10.12 -0.05 18.73
N VAL A 3 10.31 0.19 17.43
CA VAL A 3 11.28 1.17 16.93
C VAL A 3 10.58 2.20 16.03
N ILE A 4 11.05 3.45 16.11
CA ILE A 4 10.61 4.55 15.25
C ILE A 4 11.76 4.92 14.31
N ILE A 5 11.43 5.04 13.03
CA ILE A 5 12.29 5.52 11.96
C ILE A 5 11.71 6.85 11.50
N GLU A 6 12.54 7.86 11.22
CA GLU A 6 12.09 9.18 10.77
C GLU A 6 12.68 9.51 9.39
N PRO A 7 12.06 9.05 8.29
CA PRO A 7 12.59 9.31 6.95
C PRO A 7 12.55 10.79 6.55
N SER A 8 11.41 11.46 6.73
CA SER A 8 11.18 12.87 6.35
C SER A 8 10.40 13.64 7.43
N PRO A 9 10.91 13.76 8.68
CA PRO A 9 10.13 14.28 9.82
C PRO A 9 9.62 15.72 9.65
N GLU A 10 10.27 16.53 8.81
CA GLU A 10 9.86 17.90 8.46
C GLU A 10 8.54 17.99 7.67
N LEU A 11 8.03 16.87 7.13
CA LEU A 11 6.84 16.83 6.29
C LEU A 11 5.77 15.93 6.94
N VAL A 12 4.81 16.55 7.63
CA VAL A 12 3.66 15.87 8.24
C VAL A 12 2.38 16.31 7.53
N GLY A 13 1.71 15.37 6.86
CA GLY A 13 0.43 15.60 6.21
C GLY A 13 -0.77 15.25 7.10
N ARG A 14 -1.96 15.29 6.49
CA ARG A 14 -3.25 14.96 7.11
C ARG A 14 -4.01 14.00 6.19
N ASN A 15 -4.76 13.05 6.75
CA ASN A 15 -5.56 12.15 5.91
C ASN A 15 -6.68 12.91 5.17
N THR A 16 -6.75 12.72 3.85
CA THR A 16 -7.83 13.25 2.99
C THR A 16 -8.75 12.17 2.42
N ASP A 17 -8.43 10.88 2.61
CA ASP A 17 -9.28 9.79 2.14
C ASP A 17 -10.51 9.57 3.05
N PRO A 18 -11.69 9.25 2.49
CA PRO A 18 -12.93 9.16 3.25
C PRO A 18 -12.94 7.99 4.24
N THR A 19 -13.29 8.29 5.49
CA THR A 19 -13.37 7.31 6.59
C THR A 19 -14.73 6.62 6.70
N VAL A 20 -14.76 5.49 7.40
CA VAL A 20 -15.98 4.77 7.80
C VAL A 20 -15.95 4.42 9.30
N HIS A 21 -17.14 4.38 9.89
CA HIS A 21 -17.40 4.13 11.31
C HIS A 21 -18.39 2.97 11.54
N THR A 22 -18.62 2.09 10.55
CA THR A 22 -19.48 0.90 10.68
C THR A 22 -18.93 -0.28 9.84
N SER A 23 -19.27 -1.51 10.23
CA SER A 23 -18.84 -2.73 9.53
C SER A 23 -19.39 -2.81 8.11
N GLU A 24 -20.62 -2.33 7.91
CA GLU A 24 -21.32 -2.25 6.62
C GLU A 24 -20.67 -1.20 5.71
N GLY A 25 -20.26 -0.06 6.26
CA GLY A 25 -19.54 0.99 5.52
C GLY A 25 -18.18 0.50 5.05
N LEU A 26 -17.44 -0.17 5.93
CA LEU A 26 -16.15 -0.80 5.62
C LEU A 26 -16.30 -1.88 4.54
N LEU A 27 -17.27 -2.78 4.68
CA LEU A 27 -17.57 -3.80 3.68
C LEU A 27 -17.92 -3.17 2.32
N LYS A 28 -18.87 -2.23 2.27
CA LYS A 28 -19.35 -1.54 1.06
C LYS A 28 -18.25 -0.80 0.27
N HIS A 29 -17.16 -0.41 0.93
CA HIS A 29 -16.06 0.31 0.31
C HIS A 29 -14.88 -0.60 -0.01
N ALA A 30 -14.47 -1.51 0.88
CA ALA A 30 -13.43 -2.50 0.62
C ALA A 30 -13.86 -3.50 -0.48
N SER A 31 -15.14 -3.89 -0.51
CA SER A 31 -15.69 -4.86 -1.47
C SER A 31 -15.65 -4.40 -2.93
N ARG A 32 -15.34 -3.13 -3.20
CA ARG A 32 -15.15 -2.60 -4.55
C ARG A 32 -13.99 -3.26 -5.32
N ALA A 33 -13.13 -4.00 -4.62
CA ALA A 33 -12.08 -4.82 -5.23
C ALA A 33 -12.53 -6.23 -5.64
N TRP A 34 -13.68 -6.73 -5.18
CA TRP A 34 -14.22 -8.06 -5.55
C TRP A 34 -15.68 -8.05 -6.01
N SER A 35 -16.34 -6.90 -5.98
CA SER A 35 -17.69 -6.62 -6.48
C SER A 35 -17.73 -5.21 -7.08
N PRO A 36 -18.57 -4.91 -8.09
CA PRO A 36 -18.67 -3.57 -8.64
C PRO A 36 -19.38 -2.59 -7.69
N ALA A 37 -19.10 -1.29 -7.81
CA ALA A 37 -19.75 -0.26 -7.00
C ALA A 37 -21.25 -0.03 -7.37
N TYR A 38 -21.66 -0.46 -8.56
CA TYR A 38 -23.04 -0.43 -9.07
C TYR A 38 -23.29 -1.67 -9.92
N GLU A 39 -24.56 -1.96 -10.22
CA GLU A 39 -24.95 -3.11 -11.04
C GLU A 39 -24.52 -2.92 -12.50
N LYS A 40 -23.78 -3.89 -13.05
CA LYS A 40 -23.23 -3.81 -14.41
C LYS A 40 -23.26 -5.17 -15.11
N ILE A 41 -23.42 -5.18 -16.43
CA ILE A 41 -23.31 -6.40 -17.24
C ILE A 41 -21.84 -6.64 -17.60
N ASN A 42 -21.30 -7.81 -17.23
CA ASN A 42 -20.00 -8.26 -17.71
C ASN A 42 -20.15 -8.85 -19.12
N TRP A 43 -19.86 -8.02 -20.12
CA TRP A 43 -19.98 -8.38 -21.54
C TRP A 43 -19.15 -9.60 -21.99
N ARG A 44 -18.15 -10.03 -21.20
CA ARG A 44 -17.34 -11.23 -21.49
C ARG A 44 -17.95 -12.52 -20.97
N THR A 45 -18.86 -12.45 -19.99
CA THR A 45 -19.46 -13.62 -19.34
C THR A 45 -20.98 -13.70 -19.48
N GLY A 46 -21.61 -12.62 -19.96
CA GLY A 46 -23.07 -12.48 -20.03
C GLY A 46 -23.74 -12.30 -18.67
N LYS A 47 -22.97 -12.26 -17.56
CA LYS A 47 -23.50 -12.19 -16.20
C LYS A 47 -23.63 -10.74 -15.73
N THR A 48 -24.73 -10.45 -15.06
CA THR A 48 -24.86 -9.22 -14.27
C THR A 48 -24.06 -9.36 -12.98
N GLU A 49 -23.08 -8.47 -12.79
CA GLU A 49 -22.34 -8.33 -11.54
C GLU A 49 -23.04 -7.27 -10.69
N GLN A 50 -23.42 -7.62 -9.46
CA GLN A 50 -24.03 -6.69 -8.49
C GLN A 50 -23.04 -6.31 -7.38
N PRO A 51 -23.21 -5.13 -6.75
CA PRO A 51 -22.45 -4.76 -5.56
C PRO A 51 -22.63 -5.76 -4.42
N GLU A 52 -21.65 -5.80 -3.52
CA GLU A 52 -21.78 -6.53 -2.26
C GLU A 52 -22.97 -6.00 -1.45
N LYS A 53 -24.02 -6.81 -1.35
CA LYS A 53 -25.29 -6.54 -0.64
C LYS A 53 -25.63 -7.64 0.37
N ARG A 54 -24.78 -8.67 0.51
CA ARG A 54 -25.04 -9.82 1.40
C ARG A 54 -25.09 -9.39 2.86
N ARG A 55 -26.00 -9.99 3.63
CA ARG A 55 -26.17 -9.68 5.06
C ARG A 55 -24.92 -10.10 5.82
N ILE A 56 -24.35 -9.19 6.61
CA ILE A 56 -23.32 -9.54 7.61
C ILE A 56 -24.02 -10.36 8.71
N VAL A 57 -23.61 -11.62 8.87
CA VAL A 57 -24.06 -12.50 9.96
C VAL A 57 -23.24 -12.21 11.22
N HIS A 58 -21.93 -12.13 11.07
CA HIS A 58 -20.97 -11.73 12.11
C HIS A 58 -19.76 -11.02 11.49
N SER A 59 -19.04 -10.23 12.29
CA SER A 59 -17.75 -9.65 11.89
C SER A 59 -16.84 -9.34 13.09
N SER A 60 -15.54 -9.20 12.82
CA SER A 60 -14.56 -8.70 13.80
C SER A 60 -14.63 -7.18 14.04
N PHE A 61 -15.63 -6.50 13.47
CA PHE A 61 -15.77 -5.03 13.51
C PHE A 61 -16.97 -4.58 14.34
N HIS A 62 -17.42 -5.40 15.29
CA HIS A 62 -18.55 -5.10 16.17
C HIS A 62 -18.30 -3.90 17.11
N GLU A 63 -17.03 -3.59 17.41
CA GLU A 63 -16.66 -2.38 18.16
C GLU A 63 -16.63 -1.12 17.28
N LEU A 64 -16.61 -1.23 15.95
CA LEU A 64 -16.43 -0.09 15.05
C LEU A 64 -17.67 0.81 15.05
N ASN A 65 -17.55 1.95 15.73
CA ASN A 65 -18.61 2.95 15.88
C ASN A 65 -18.03 4.39 15.90
N ALA A 66 -18.90 5.39 16.01
CA ALA A 66 -18.51 6.81 16.00
C ALA A 66 -17.51 7.22 17.10
N ASN A 67 -17.48 6.51 18.23
CA ASN A 67 -16.58 6.79 19.37
C ASN A 67 -15.24 6.04 19.27
N THR A 68 -14.99 5.30 18.18
CA THR A 68 -13.74 4.56 17.95
C THR A 68 -12.96 5.13 16.77
N SER A 69 -11.65 4.88 16.74
CA SER A 69 -10.77 5.25 15.64
C SER A 69 -11.37 4.86 14.28
N PRO A 70 -11.62 5.83 13.37
CA PRO A 70 -12.14 5.53 12.05
C PRO A 70 -11.21 4.60 11.25
N ILE A 71 -11.78 3.92 10.26
CA ILE A 71 -11.01 3.16 9.28
C ILE A 71 -11.17 3.84 7.92
N ILE A 72 -10.06 4.00 7.20
CA ILE A 72 -10.05 4.35 5.78
C ILE A 72 -10.18 3.04 5.00
N PRO A 73 -11.27 2.81 4.25
CA PRO A 73 -11.57 1.50 3.66
C PRO A 73 -10.83 1.29 2.34
N TYR A 74 -10.10 0.18 2.22
CA TYR A 74 -9.31 -0.14 1.04
C TYR A 74 -9.52 -1.57 0.56
N GLY A 75 -9.62 -1.74 -0.76
CA GLY A 75 -9.65 -3.06 -1.39
C GLY A 75 -8.42 -3.94 -1.10
N ASN A 76 -7.28 -3.33 -0.77
CA ASN A 76 -6.11 -3.97 -0.16
C ASN A 76 -5.54 -3.05 0.94
N GLY A 77 -5.82 -3.37 2.20
CA GLY A 77 -5.50 -2.52 3.35
C GLY A 77 -4.02 -2.20 3.51
N LEU A 78 -3.14 -3.18 3.28
CA LEU A 78 -1.69 -2.95 3.38
C LEU A 78 -1.18 -2.17 2.17
N VAL A 79 -1.42 -2.65 0.95
CA VAL A 79 -0.80 -2.06 -0.25
C VAL A 79 -1.34 -0.67 -0.53
N ASN A 80 -2.66 -0.52 -0.66
CA ASN A 80 -3.26 0.79 -0.92
C ASN A 80 -3.06 1.71 0.28
N GLY A 81 -3.12 1.17 1.51
CA GLY A 81 -2.88 1.96 2.71
C GLY A 81 -1.46 2.51 2.80
N ILE A 82 -0.43 1.72 2.51
CA ILE A 82 0.97 2.20 2.50
C ILE A 82 1.18 3.19 1.35
N ILE A 83 0.64 2.92 0.16
CA ILE A 83 0.70 3.87 -0.97
C ILE A 83 0.02 5.19 -0.58
N ARG A 84 -1.19 5.15 -0.01
CA ARG A 84 -1.94 6.34 0.40
C ARG A 84 -1.34 7.03 1.63
N ALA A 85 -0.62 6.32 2.50
CA ALA A 85 0.14 6.94 3.59
C ALA A 85 1.36 7.71 3.05
N PHE A 86 2.10 7.09 2.13
CA PHE A 86 3.27 7.71 1.49
C PHE A 86 2.87 8.88 0.58
N GLN A 87 1.73 8.74 -0.09
CA GLN A 87 1.08 9.79 -0.86
C GLN A 87 0.35 10.82 -0.01
N GLN A 88 0.48 10.81 1.32
CA GLN A 88 -0.18 11.78 2.18
C GLN A 88 0.71 12.25 3.35
N ASP A 89 2.01 11.96 3.30
CA ASP A 89 3.00 12.28 4.34
C ASP A 89 2.51 11.88 5.76
N LEU A 90 1.92 10.69 5.89
CA LEU A 90 1.33 10.18 7.13
C LEU A 90 2.32 9.32 7.93
N HIS A 91 2.23 9.38 9.25
CA HIS A 91 2.96 8.48 10.13
C HIS A 91 2.44 7.05 9.97
N LEU A 92 3.30 6.13 9.50
CA LEU A 92 2.93 4.73 9.26
C LEU A 92 3.25 3.87 10.49
N VAL A 93 2.34 2.98 10.88
CA VAL A 93 2.55 1.98 11.93
C VAL A 93 2.37 0.58 11.35
N LEU A 94 3.30 -0.34 11.61
CA LEU A 94 3.25 -1.72 11.12
C LEU A 94 3.53 -2.73 12.24
N ARG A 95 2.71 -3.78 12.34
CA ARG A 95 3.02 -4.98 13.15
C ARG A 95 3.60 -6.10 12.29
N PRO A 96 4.28 -7.08 12.91
CA PRO A 96 4.58 -8.37 12.29
C PRO A 96 3.35 -9.00 11.61
N ASP A 97 2.20 -9.03 12.28
CA ASP A 97 0.94 -9.58 11.75
C ASP A 97 0.44 -8.89 10.48
N ASP A 98 0.60 -7.57 10.38
CA ASP A 98 0.08 -6.78 9.26
C ASP A 98 0.84 -7.10 7.96
N ILE A 99 2.15 -7.32 8.08
CA ILE A 99 3.04 -7.75 6.99
C ILE A 99 2.85 -9.23 6.69
N TRP A 100 2.82 -10.10 7.71
CA TRP A 100 2.67 -11.55 7.54
C TRP A 100 1.30 -11.92 6.94
N LEU A 101 0.21 -11.25 7.32
CA LEU A 101 -1.11 -11.48 6.73
C LEU A 101 -1.14 -11.10 5.24
N SER A 102 -0.43 -10.05 4.82
CA SER A 102 -0.36 -9.69 3.40
C SER A 102 0.43 -10.73 2.59
N ILE A 103 1.53 -11.24 3.16
CA ILE A 103 2.28 -12.37 2.60
C ILE A 103 1.39 -13.61 2.50
N LEU A 104 0.66 -14.00 3.55
CA LEU A 104 -0.29 -15.11 3.52
C LEU A 104 -1.42 -14.91 2.49
N THR A 105 -1.89 -13.68 2.29
CA THR A 105 -2.91 -13.35 1.29
C THR A 105 -2.37 -13.61 -0.13
N GLN A 106 -1.15 -13.15 -0.43
CA GLN A 106 -0.47 -13.41 -1.70
C GLN A 106 -0.15 -14.91 -1.90
N PHE A 107 0.29 -15.61 -0.84
CA PHE A 107 0.53 -17.04 -0.87
C PHE A 107 -0.76 -17.83 -1.12
N SER A 108 -1.90 -17.39 -0.59
CA SER A 108 -3.21 -17.99 -0.86
C SER A 108 -3.61 -17.84 -2.34
N MET A 109 -3.39 -16.66 -2.95
CA MET A 109 -3.62 -16.49 -4.39
C MET A 109 -2.74 -17.42 -5.22
N PHE A 110 -1.45 -17.49 -4.85
CA PHE A 110 -0.49 -18.39 -5.47
C PHE A 110 -0.92 -19.86 -5.41
N VAL A 111 -1.23 -20.39 -4.22
CA VAL A 111 -1.63 -21.79 -4.03
C VAL A 111 -2.94 -22.11 -4.77
N ASN A 112 -3.95 -21.25 -4.67
CA ASN A 112 -5.24 -21.49 -5.33
C ASN A 112 -5.13 -21.46 -6.86
N GLY A 113 -4.41 -20.47 -7.41
CA GLY A 113 -4.26 -20.32 -8.86
C GLY A 113 -3.25 -21.24 -9.53
N ASN A 114 -2.32 -21.82 -8.75
CA ASN A 114 -1.38 -22.86 -9.22
C ASN A 114 -1.73 -24.24 -8.65
N SER A 115 -3.00 -24.48 -8.27
CA SER A 115 -3.49 -25.76 -7.75
C SER A 115 -3.16 -26.94 -8.68
N GLU A 116 -3.30 -26.77 -9.99
CA GLU A 116 -2.85 -27.73 -11.02
C GLU A 116 -1.38 -27.53 -11.44
N HIS A 117 -0.79 -26.36 -11.17
CA HIS A 117 0.46 -25.88 -11.77
C HIS A 117 1.55 -25.45 -10.77
N LEU A 118 1.64 -26.12 -9.61
CA LEU A 118 2.89 -26.23 -8.83
C LEU A 118 3.93 -27.10 -9.58
N ARG A 119 4.06 -26.89 -10.91
CA ARG A 119 4.73 -27.78 -11.87
C ARG A 119 5.83 -27.07 -12.67
N THR A 120 5.59 -25.98 -13.42
CA THR A 120 6.62 -25.39 -14.33
C THR A 120 6.51 -23.87 -14.72
N GLN A 121 7.25 -23.00 -14.02
CA GLN A 121 8.05 -21.81 -14.49
C GLN A 121 7.49 -20.66 -15.42
N PHE A 122 8.37 -19.80 -16.02
CA PHE A 122 8.39 -18.33 -15.69
C PHE A 122 9.11 -17.31 -16.66
N VAL A 123 8.63 -16.04 -16.72
CA VAL A 123 9.25 -14.68 -17.05
C VAL A 123 9.99 -14.35 -18.40
N ALA A 124 10.54 -13.15 -18.77
CA ALA A 124 11.11 -11.96 -18.05
C ALA A 124 11.21 -10.55 -18.79
N HIS A 125 11.93 -9.58 -18.16
CA HIS A 125 12.78 -8.41 -18.61
C HIS A 125 12.18 -7.01 -19.00
N GLN A 126 12.63 -5.78 -18.54
CA GLN A 126 13.51 -5.16 -17.46
C GLN A 126 13.29 -3.57 -17.32
N GLY A 127 14.16 -2.65 -16.78
CA GLY A 127 14.33 -1.20 -17.25
C GLY A 127 14.65 0.10 -16.40
N LYS A 128 15.01 1.28 -17.03
CA LYS A 128 15.54 2.63 -16.46
C LYS A 128 15.44 3.90 -17.45
N LYS A 129 15.57 5.26 -17.20
CA LYS A 129 15.81 6.26 -16.08
C LYS A 129 15.30 7.75 -16.38
N GLU A 130 14.85 8.60 -15.41
CA GLU A 130 14.56 10.10 -15.43
C GLU A 130 14.49 10.77 -13.98
N LEU A 131 13.70 11.84 -13.68
CA LEU A 131 13.66 12.66 -12.39
C LEU A 131 12.30 13.36 -12.04
N ALA A 132 11.82 13.33 -10.77
CA ALA A 132 10.69 14.14 -10.22
C ALA A 132 10.62 14.20 -8.65
N ILE A 133 9.82 15.14 -8.07
CA ILE A 133 9.41 15.22 -6.64
C ILE A 133 7.87 15.26 -6.53
N ASP A 134 7.34 14.87 -5.36
CA ASP A 134 5.93 14.62 -5.10
C ASP A 134 5.59 15.08 -3.64
N ILE A 135 4.69 16.07 -3.43
CA ILE A 135 4.12 16.58 -2.12
C ILE A 135 2.54 16.60 -1.94
N ARG A 136 1.86 15.45 -1.75
CA ARG A 136 0.37 15.24 -1.52
C ARG A 136 0.17 15.03 -0.01
N PRO A 137 -1.00 15.38 0.56
CA PRO A 137 -2.25 15.75 -0.12
C PRO A 137 -2.54 17.24 -0.03
N GLN A 138 -1.50 18.03 0.27
CA GLN A 138 -1.67 19.40 0.73
C GLN A 138 -2.28 20.29 -0.37
N PRO A 139 -3.32 21.08 -0.06
CA PRO A 139 -3.78 22.16 -0.94
C PRO A 139 -2.64 23.14 -1.22
N ILE A 140 -2.58 23.68 -2.44
CA ILE A 140 -1.49 24.57 -2.88
C ILE A 140 -1.33 25.85 -2.03
N GLY A 141 -2.36 26.24 -1.27
CA GLY A 141 -2.32 27.38 -0.34
C GLY A 141 -1.72 27.09 1.04
N ASP A 142 -1.56 25.82 1.41
CA ASP A 142 -1.05 25.39 2.72
C ASP A 142 0.46 25.03 2.67
N ILE A 143 1.08 25.09 1.48
CA ILE A 143 2.46 24.67 1.23
C ILE A 143 3.43 25.84 1.41
N ASP A 144 4.47 25.65 2.24
CA ASP A 144 5.63 26.54 2.30
C ASP A 144 6.46 26.43 1.01
N MET A 145 6.12 27.27 0.04
CA MET A 145 6.80 27.36 -1.25
C MET A 145 8.27 27.80 -1.14
N GLY A 146 8.66 28.48 -0.05
CA GLY A 146 10.03 28.90 0.19
C GLY A 146 10.93 27.73 0.60
N ARG A 147 10.46 26.92 1.55
CA ARG A 147 11.10 25.64 1.91
C ARG A 147 11.11 24.66 0.73
N PHE A 148 10.03 24.58 -0.04
CA PHE A 148 9.99 23.74 -1.25
C PHE A 148 11.06 24.15 -2.27
N ALA A 149 11.18 25.44 -2.59
CA ALA A 149 12.21 25.92 -3.50
C ALA A 149 13.63 25.62 -2.98
N GLN A 150 13.88 25.83 -1.68
CA GLN A 150 15.16 25.49 -1.05
C GLN A 150 15.50 24.00 -1.19
N ALA A 151 14.54 23.09 -1.03
CA ALA A 151 14.74 21.66 -1.26
C ALA A 151 15.09 21.33 -2.73
N MET A 152 14.43 21.98 -3.70
CA MET A 152 14.72 21.79 -5.13
C MET A 152 16.17 22.15 -5.51
N THR A 153 16.82 23.10 -4.83
CA THR A 153 18.24 23.42 -5.08
C THR A 153 19.18 22.24 -4.82
N HIS A 154 18.84 21.34 -3.89
CA HIS A 154 19.65 20.15 -3.61
C HIS A 154 19.52 19.10 -4.72
N LEU A 155 18.30 18.85 -5.23
CA LEU A 155 18.13 17.95 -6.38
C LEU A 155 18.80 18.49 -7.65
N ILE A 156 18.78 19.81 -7.86
CA ILE A 156 19.55 20.42 -8.94
C ILE A 156 21.05 20.14 -8.73
N GLN A 157 21.58 20.35 -7.52
CA GLN A 157 22.98 20.08 -7.20
C GLN A 157 23.39 18.61 -7.39
N GLU A 158 22.50 17.64 -7.15
CA GLU A 158 22.73 16.21 -7.41
C GLU A 158 22.78 15.85 -8.90
N ASN A 159 22.32 16.72 -9.80
CA ASN A 159 22.15 16.45 -11.23
C ASN A 159 22.89 17.45 -12.15
N VAL A 160 23.78 18.29 -11.62
CA VAL A 160 24.71 19.15 -12.37
C VAL A 160 26.16 18.68 -12.20
N VAL A 161 27.02 19.05 -13.14
CA VAL A 161 28.44 18.63 -13.17
C VAL A 161 29.32 19.43 -12.21
N ASP A 162 28.94 20.67 -11.90
CA ASP A 162 29.65 21.54 -10.96
C ASP A 162 29.16 21.30 -9.52
N PRO A 163 29.98 20.76 -8.61
CA PRO A 163 29.59 20.46 -7.23
C PRO A 163 29.43 21.70 -6.33
N GLN A 164 29.84 22.89 -6.80
CA GLN A 164 29.77 24.15 -6.04
C GLN A 164 28.67 25.10 -6.53
N LEU A 165 27.95 24.76 -7.61
CA LEU A 165 26.94 25.63 -8.24
C LEU A 165 25.87 26.12 -7.24
N ARG A 166 25.43 25.29 -6.30
CA ARG A 166 24.49 25.68 -5.24
C ARG A 166 25.13 26.59 -4.21
N GLU A 167 26.37 26.36 -3.82
CA GLU A 167 27.11 27.20 -2.86
C GLU A 167 27.38 28.60 -3.44
N LEU A 168 27.62 28.69 -4.76
CA LEU A 168 27.78 29.93 -5.50
C LEU A 168 26.50 30.78 -5.58
N ILE A 169 25.32 30.14 -5.67
CA ILE A 169 24.04 30.82 -5.89
C ILE A 169 23.28 31.09 -4.59
N MET A 170 23.42 30.25 -3.56
CA MET A 170 22.69 30.38 -2.30
C MET A 170 23.35 31.39 -1.36
N PRO A 171 22.63 32.43 -0.89
CA PRO A 171 23.19 33.45 -0.02
C PRO A 171 23.50 32.90 1.38
N ASN A 172 24.62 33.36 1.94
CA ASN A 172 25.04 33.08 3.32
C ASN A 172 25.73 34.31 3.95
N PHE A 173 25.12 35.49 3.77
CA PHE A 173 25.62 36.74 4.32
C PHE A 173 25.11 36.94 5.75
N SER A 174 25.75 37.81 6.53
CA SER A 174 25.37 38.10 7.92
C SER A 174 23.97 38.73 8.09
N THR A 175 23.32 39.13 6.99
CA THR A 175 21.96 39.67 6.94
C THR A 175 20.95 38.74 6.23
N THR A 176 21.35 37.53 5.81
CA THR A 176 20.50 36.63 5.03
C THR A 176 19.40 35.98 5.89
N THR A 177 18.15 36.24 5.52
CA THR A 177 16.95 35.62 6.10
C THR A 177 16.58 34.32 5.38
N ASP A 178 15.57 33.59 5.88
CA ASP A 178 15.03 32.41 5.18
C ASP A 178 14.18 32.79 3.94
N ASP A 179 13.63 34.00 3.90
CA ASP A 179 12.99 34.55 2.69
C ASP A 179 14.03 34.81 1.60
N ASP A 180 15.21 35.37 1.95
CA ASP A 180 16.30 35.58 0.98
C ASP A 180 16.79 34.26 0.36
N LYS A 181 16.92 33.20 1.18
CA LYS A 181 17.26 31.84 0.71
C LYS A 181 16.18 31.28 -0.21
N SER A 182 14.91 31.53 0.12
CA SER A 182 13.75 31.10 -0.67
C SER A 182 13.71 31.79 -2.04
N VAL A 183 13.91 33.11 -2.07
CA VAL A 183 14.02 33.90 -3.31
C VAL A 183 15.21 33.42 -4.15
N ALA A 184 16.40 33.26 -3.56
CA ALA A 184 17.58 32.76 -4.26
C ALA A 184 17.38 31.35 -4.84
N SER A 185 16.61 30.50 -4.16
CA SER A 185 16.28 29.15 -4.64
C SER A 185 15.37 29.18 -5.86
N ILE A 186 14.35 30.04 -5.86
CA ILE A 186 13.46 30.26 -7.01
C ILE A 186 14.27 30.83 -8.19
N VAL A 187 15.21 31.74 -7.93
CA VAL A 187 16.15 32.26 -8.93
C VAL A 187 17.02 31.13 -9.51
N MET A 188 17.61 30.27 -8.67
CA MET A 188 18.40 29.11 -9.11
C MET A 188 17.61 28.18 -10.04
N MET A 189 16.35 27.88 -9.69
CA MET A 189 15.44 27.11 -10.53
C MET A 189 15.22 27.81 -11.88
N GLY A 190 14.86 29.11 -11.86
CA GLY A 190 14.64 29.92 -13.07
C GLY A 190 15.87 29.99 -13.98
N THR A 191 17.07 30.11 -13.43
CA THR A 191 18.35 30.11 -14.18
C THR A 191 18.57 28.81 -14.96
N LEU A 192 18.08 27.68 -14.45
CA LEU A 192 18.36 26.34 -14.99
C LEU A 192 17.14 25.69 -15.70
N GLN A 193 16.04 26.43 -15.87
CA GLN A 193 14.78 25.96 -16.48
C GLN A 193 14.92 25.44 -17.93
N SER A 194 16.00 25.79 -18.63
CA SER A 194 16.30 25.28 -19.98
C SER A 194 16.84 23.85 -19.99
N TYR A 195 17.25 23.33 -18.82
CA TYR A 195 17.84 22.00 -18.65
C TYR A 195 16.96 21.05 -17.81
N PHE A 196 16.15 21.61 -16.91
CA PHE A 196 15.27 20.86 -16.03
C PHE A 196 13.82 21.31 -16.18
N LYS A 197 12.92 20.35 -16.39
CA LYS A 197 11.46 20.55 -16.41
C LYS A 197 10.93 20.43 -14.97
N TYR A 198 10.52 21.54 -14.38
CA TYR A 198 9.90 21.54 -13.05
C TYR A 198 8.41 21.24 -13.14
N SER A 199 7.91 20.36 -12.27
CA SER A 199 6.48 20.10 -12.11
C SER A 199 6.13 20.01 -10.64
N LEU A 200 5.10 20.74 -10.22
CA LEU A 200 4.52 20.65 -8.90
C LEU A 200 3.53 19.49 -8.92
N MET A 201 3.98 18.34 -8.43
CA MET A 201 3.13 17.20 -8.13
C MET A 201 3.25 16.80 -6.67
N ALA A 202 2.45 15.81 -6.32
CA ALA A 202 1.94 15.51 -5.01
C ALA A 202 1.75 14.00 -5.02
N GLY A 203 2.33 13.09 -4.19
CA GLY A 203 3.07 13.08 -2.89
C GLY A 203 3.90 11.82 -2.60
N CYS A 204 5.02 11.97 -1.86
CA CYS A 204 5.98 10.91 -1.51
C CYS A 204 6.78 11.16 -0.19
N GLY A 205 6.26 10.74 0.97
CA GLY A 205 7.01 10.79 2.23
C GLY A 205 6.42 9.96 3.37
N PHE A 206 7.25 9.64 4.37
CA PHE A 206 6.79 9.26 5.71
C PHE A 206 7.50 10.17 6.72
N PRO A 207 6.80 10.98 7.54
CA PRO A 207 7.44 11.69 8.64
C PRO A 207 8.05 10.73 9.65
N SER A 208 7.31 9.68 10.02
CA SER A 208 7.88 8.52 10.69
C SER A 208 7.21 7.19 10.33
N VAL A 209 7.96 6.11 10.51
CA VAL A 209 7.50 4.73 10.43
C VAL A 209 7.76 4.07 11.77
N THR A 210 6.72 3.51 12.39
CA THR A 210 6.81 2.77 13.66
C THR A 210 6.66 1.28 13.40
N LEU A 211 7.69 0.48 13.70
CA LEU A 211 7.58 -0.97 13.73
C LEU A 211 7.23 -1.41 15.15
N GLN A 212 6.09 -2.09 15.30
CA GLN A 212 5.64 -2.69 16.55
C GLN A 212 6.25 -4.10 16.74
N GLY A 213 6.06 -4.67 17.93
CA GLY A 213 6.63 -5.96 18.32
C GLY A 213 8.09 -5.87 18.81
N GLU A 214 8.81 -6.97 18.65
CA GLU A 214 10.23 -7.12 18.96
C GLU A 214 11.00 -7.54 17.69
N LYS A 215 12.31 -7.24 17.64
CA LYS A 215 13.18 -7.58 16.49
C LYS A 215 13.12 -9.08 16.13
N SER A 216 12.94 -9.95 17.13
CA SER A 216 12.73 -11.40 16.99
C SER A 216 11.52 -11.77 16.11
N ASP A 217 10.44 -11.01 16.18
CA ASP A 217 9.19 -11.29 15.45
C ASP A 217 9.41 -11.07 13.94
N TRP A 218 10.17 -10.03 13.61
CA TRP A 218 10.58 -9.70 12.25
C TRP A 218 11.62 -10.68 11.71
N GLU A 219 12.51 -11.18 12.57
CA GLU A 219 13.43 -12.29 12.25
C GLU A 219 12.68 -13.62 12.03
N GLU A 220 11.62 -13.89 12.79
CA GLU A 220 10.75 -15.04 12.57
C GLU A 220 9.97 -14.93 11.25
N ILE A 221 9.52 -13.72 10.87
CA ILE A 221 8.96 -13.47 9.53
C ILE A 221 10.00 -13.75 8.45
N LEU A 222 11.26 -13.35 8.61
CA LEU A 222 12.31 -13.66 7.63
C LEU A 222 12.51 -15.17 7.46
N LEU A 223 12.54 -15.94 8.55
CA LEU A 223 12.61 -17.40 8.52
C LEU A 223 11.37 -18.01 7.85
N LYS A 224 10.16 -17.54 8.18
CA LYS A 224 8.90 -17.98 7.56
C LYS A 224 8.85 -17.67 6.06
N VAL A 225 9.35 -16.51 5.64
CA VAL A 225 9.46 -16.09 4.23
C VAL A 225 10.44 -16.98 3.47
N GLN A 226 11.62 -17.26 4.03
CA GLN A 226 12.59 -18.19 3.43
C GLN A 226 11.97 -19.58 3.17
N GLN A 227 11.12 -20.06 4.09
CA GLN A 227 10.38 -21.32 3.94
C GLN A 227 9.35 -21.33 2.80
N LEU A 228 8.94 -20.20 2.23
CA LEU A 228 8.00 -20.16 1.11
C LEU A 228 8.66 -20.59 -0.22
N SER A 229 9.99 -20.42 -0.35
CA SER A 229 10.75 -20.79 -1.55
C SER A 229 10.64 -22.28 -1.95
N LYS A 230 10.31 -23.17 -1.00
CA LYS A 230 10.13 -24.61 -1.25
C LYS A 230 8.87 -24.95 -2.06
N TYR A 231 7.90 -24.04 -2.17
CA TYR A 231 6.70 -24.22 -2.99
C TYR A 231 6.95 -23.90 -4.48
N GLY A 232 8.16 -24.15 -4.96
CA GLY A 232 8.56 -24.07 -6.36
C GLY A 232 9.09 -22.69 -6.81
N PRO A 233 9.59 -22.61 -8.05
CA PRO A 233 10.30 -21.43 -8.55
C PRO A 233 9.49 -20.13 -8.51
N LEU A 234 8.16 -20.23 -8.67
CA LEU A 234 7.23 -19.11 -8.58
C LEU A 234 7.28 -18.44 -7.20
N ALA A 235 7.24 -19.25 -6.13
CA ALA A 235 7.39 -18.76 -4.76
C ALA A 235 8.83 -18.37 -4.41
N SER A 236 9.84 -18.99 -5.06
CA SER A 236 11.26 -18.70 -4.83
C SER A 236 11.69 -17.31 -5.34
N GLU A 237 11.27 -16.89 -6.54
CA GLU A 237 11.54 -15.52 -7.01
C GLU A 237 10.84 -14.47 -6.14
N TRP A 238 9.58 -14.73 -5.77
CA TRP A 238 8.84 -13.89 -4.84
C TRP A 238 9.53 -13.79 -3.47
N THR A 239 10.06 -14.90 -2.96
CA THR A 239 10.85 -14.94 -1.73
C THR A 239 12.12 -14.08 -1.84
N ARG A 240 12.79 -14.06 -3.00
CA ARG A 240 13.92 -13.15 -3.27
C ARG A 240 13.52 -11.67 -3.28
N LEU A 241 12.28 -11.32 -3.66
CA LEU A 241 11.77 -9.96 -3.54
C LEU A 241 11.45 -9.58 -2.08
N LEU A 242 10.91 -10.51 -1.29
CA LEU A 242 10.53 -10.26 0.10
C LEU A 242 11.75 -10.17 1.06
N ILE A 243 12.78 -11.01 0.88
CA ILE A 243 13.92 -11.09 1.80
C ILE A 243 14.58 -9.73 2.08
N PRO A 244 14.95 -8.90 1.07
CA PRO A 244 15.53 -7.58 1.33
C PRO A 244 14.59 -6.64 2.08
N VAL A 245 13.27 -6.70 1.82
CA VAL A 245 12.26 -5.86 2.49
C VAL A 245 12.22 -6.18 3.98
N ILE A 246 12.13 -7.47 4.34
CA ILE A 246 12.13 -7.89 5.75
C ILE A 246 13.50 -7.62 6.40
N GLN A 247 14.61 -7.78 5.67
CA GLN A 247 15.95 -7.43 6.17
C GLN A 247 16.09 -5.94 6.49
N TYR A 248 15.54 -5.02 5.67
CA TYR A 248 15.52 -3.59 6.01
C TYR A 248 14.57 -3.26 7.17
N MET A 249 13.47 -3.99 7.33
CA MET A 249 12.60 -3.90 8.52
C MET A 249 13.35 -4.34 9.79
N ILE A 250 14.09 -5.46 9.75
CA ILE A 250 14.94 -5.91 10.86
C ILE A 250 16.08 -4.92 11.14
N ALA A 251 16.76 -4.42 10.09
CA ALA A 251 17.83 -3.43 10.22
C ALA A 251 17.34 -2.09 10.79
N SER A 252 16.04 -1.78 10.65
CA SER A 252 15.45 -0.60 11.28
C SER A 252 15.49 -0.66 12.81
N PHE A 253 15.51 -1.84 13.44
CA PHE A 253 15.67 -1.99 14.89
C PHE A 253 17.11 -1.76 15.38
N THR A 254 18.12 -1.92 14.52
CA THR A 254 19.54 -1.76 14.89
C THR A 254 20.18 -0.49 14.34
N GLN A 255 19.60 0.11 13.30
CA GLN A 255 20.14 1.29 12.60
C GLN A 255 19.02 2.27 12.15
N PRO A 256 18.06 2.67 13.02
CA PRO A 256 16.90 3.50 12.62
C PRO A 256 17.29 4.86 12.02
N THR A 257 18.44 5.42 12.42
CA THR A 257 18.96 6.70 11.91
C THR A 257 19.76 6.56 10.61
N SER A 258 20.07 5.35 10.15
CA SER A 258 20.94 5.11 8.98
C SER A 258 20.32 5.67 7.69
N PRO A 259 21.07 6.45 6.88
CA PRO A 259 20.59 6.94 5.58
C PRO A 259 20.09 5.82 4.66
N HIS A 260 20.67 4.62 4.73
CA HIS A 260 20.21 3.47 3.93
C HIS A 260 18.85 2.94 4.40
N VAL A 261 18.56 2.97 5.70
CA VAL A 261 17.26 2.59 6.27
C VAL A 261 16.22 3.66 5.92
N LYS A 262 16.51 4.95 6.13
CA LYS A 262 15.61 6.04 5.72
C LYS A 262 15.31 5.99 4.21
N SER A 263 16.33 5.82 3.39
CA SER A 263 16.22 5.64 1.93
C SER A 263 15.41 4.40 1.51
N PHE A 264 15.44 3.31 2.28
CA PHE A 264 14.56 2.15 2.01
C PHE A 264 13.08 2.52 2.23
N TRP A 265 12.75 3.20 3.32
CA TRP A 265 11.38 3.62 3.60
C TRP A 265 10.86 4.64 2.57
N LEU A 266 11.71 5.57 2.12
CA LEU A 266 11.38 6.50 1.01
C LEU A 266 11.28 5.84 -0.37
N ARG A 267 11.49 4.53 -0.48
CA ARG A 267 11.31 3.75 -1.73
C ARG A 267 10.20 2.69 -1.61
N ALA A 268 9.25 2.92 -0.71
CA ALA A 268 8.07 2.08 -0.52
C ALA A 268 7.20 1.97 -1.77
N CYS A 269 6.79 3.10 -2.32
CA CYS A 269 6.08 3.16 -3.60
C CYS A 269 6.51 4.37 -4.42
N HIS A 270 6.45 4.26 -5.73
CA HIS A 270 6.57 5.40 -6.63
C HIS A 270 5.61 5.19 -7.81
N ALA A 271 4.79 6.19 -8.15
CA ALA A 271 3.65 6.00 -9.05
C ALA A 271 3.50 7.16 -10.04
N VAL A 272 3.57 6.84 -11.33
CA VAL A 272 3.90 7.82 -12.39
C VAL A 272 3.14 7.60 -13.69
N GLY A 273 2.93 8.71 -14.41
CA GLY A 273 2.33 8.82 -15.74
C GLY A 273 0.81 8.76 -15.74
N ASN A 274 0.17 9.24 -16.81
CA ASN A 274 -1.28 9.24 -16.96
C ASN A 274 -1.75 8.02 -17.78
N ASP A 275 -2.74 7.28 -17.29
CA ASP A 275 -3.36 6.16 -17.99
C ASP A 275 -4.34 6.57 -19.11
N GLY A 276 -4.68 7.86 -19.19
CA GLY A 276 -5.70 8.45 -20.06
C GLY A 276 -6.96 8.89 -19.31
N TYR A 277 -7.11 8.48 -18.05
CA TYR A 277 -8.26 8.76 -17.19
C TYR A 277 -7.85 9.54 -15.92
N GLY A 278 -6.65 10.14 -15.91
CA GLY A 278 -6.13 10.90 -14.78
C GLY A 278 -5.57 10.05 -13.65
N SER A 279 -5.47 8.72 -13.83
CA SER A 279 -4.87 7.82 -12.84
C SER A 279 -3.41 7.52 -13.16
N ALA A 280 -2.65 7.15 -12.14
CA ALA A 280 -1.26 6.74 -12.29
C ALA A 280 -1.16 5.50 -13.21
N ARG A 281 -0.31 5.58 -14.25
CA ARG A 281 -0.13 4.54 -15.26
C ARG A 281 0.74 3.39 -14.76
N THR A 282 1.69 3.70 -13.88
CA THR A 282 2.66 2.75 -13.31
C THR A 282 2.81 2.88 -11.81
N LEU A 283 3.19 1.78 -11.16
CA LEU A 283 3.57 1.66 -9.76
C LEU A 283 4.86 0.82 -9.66
N SER A 284 5.85 1.34 -8.95
CA SER A 284 7.09 0.69 -8.56
C SER A 284 7.35 0.89 -7.05
N GLY A 285 8.55 0.55 -6.56
CA GLY A 285 8.90 0.54 -5.13
C GLY A 285 8.72 -0.83 -4.49
N TRP A 286 9.20 -1.01 -3.25
CA TRP A 286 9.23 -2.33 -2.61
C TRP A 286 7.83 -2.90 -2.31
N ILE A 287 6.80 -2.05 -2.25
CA ILE A 287 5.41 -2.50 -2.04
C ILE A 287 4.92 -3.46 -3.14
N THR A 288 5.51 -3.40 -4.34
CA THR A 288 5.14 -4.30 -5.45
C THR A 288 5.48 -5.77 -5.20
N ALA A 289 6.36 -6.08 -4.23
CA ALA A 289 6.56 -7.45 -3.75
C ALA A 289 5.32 -8.04 -3.07
N PHE A 290 4.42 -7.21 -2.55
CA PHE A 290 3.10 -7.62 -2.01
C PHE A 290 2.01 -7.65 -3.09
N CYS A 291 2.37 -7.47 -4.36
CA CYS A 291 1.48 -7.54 -5.54
C CYS A 291 2.01 -8.49 -6.62
N PHE A 292 2.91 -9.41 -6.26
CA PHE A 292 3.59 -10.30 -7.19
C PHE A 292 2.67 -11.33 -7.86
N PHE A 293 1.64 -11.79 -7.14
CA PHE A 293 0.62 -12.70 -7.66
C PHE A 293 -0.71 -11.98 -7.90
N SER A 294 -1.25 -12.17 -9.10
CA SER A 294 -2.63 -11.81 -9.42
C SER A 294 -3.62 -12.73 -8.71
N GLU A 295 -4.91 -12.37 -8.71
CA GLU A 295 -5.98 -13.20 -8.11
C GLU A 295 -6.16 -14.58 -8.80
N LYS A 296 -5.49 -14.81 -9.94
CA LYS A 296 -5.40 -16.11 -10.62
C LYS A 296 -4.14 -16.91 -10.25
N GLY A 297 -3.38 -16.49 -9.24
CA GLY A 297 -2.09 -17.08 -8.83
C GLY A 297 -0.95 -16.95 -9.85
N GLN A 298 -1.23 -16.48 -11.06
CA GLN A 298 -0.23 -16.13 -12.08
C GLN A 298 0.52 -14.86 -11.64
N ARG A 299 1.78 -14.73 -12.06
CA ARG A 299 2.57 -13.50 -11.88
C ARG A 299 1.78 -12.30 -12.39
N THR A 300 1.73 -11.24 -11.60
CA THR A 300 1.22 -9.94 -12.05
C THR A 300 2.05 -9.45 -13.23
N SER A 301 1.38 -8.98 -14.29
CA SER A 301 2.06 -8.45 -15.48
C SER A 301 2.81 -7.18 -15.15
N GLU A 302 4.14 -7.24 -15.25
CA GLU A 302 5.03 -6.08 -15.14
C GLU A 302 5.36 -5.50 -16.53
N TYR A 303 5.87 -4.27 -16.53
CA TYR A 303 6.28 -3.53 -17.71
C TYR A 303 7.79 -3.62 -17.98
N SER A 304 8.19 -3.67 -19.26
CA SER A 304 9.60 -3.65 -19.69
C SER A 304 10.12 -2.25 -20.08
N ASP A 305 11.45 -2.06 -20.14
CA ASP A 305 12.13 -0.94 -20.85
C ASP A 305 11.41 -0.71 -22.17
N GLU A 306 11.35 -1.75 -22.99
CA GLU A 306 10.85 -1.75 -24.35
C GLU A 306 9.35 -1.44 -24.47
N GLN A 307 8.60 -1.49 -23.37
CA GLN A 307 7.21 -1.05 -23.31
C GLN A 307 7.11 0.38 -22.77
N MET A 308 7.89 0.72 -21.75
CA MET A 308 7.87 2.03 -21.10
C MET A 308 8.62 3.13 -21.89
N SER A 309 9.63 2.76 -22.68
CA SER A 309 10.38 3.65 -23.57
C SER A 309 9.57 4.12 -24.78
N LYS A 310 8.49 3.38 -25.10
CA LYS A 310 7.56 3.65 -26.20
C LYS A 310 6.33 4.45 -25.75
N TRP A 311 6.37 5.12 -24.60
CA TRP A 311 5.29 5.99 -24.13
C TRP A 311 5.78 7.43 -24.00
N ASP A 312 5.19 8.31 -24.79
CA ASP A 312 5.46 9.74 -24.73
C ASP A 312 5.08 10.36 -23.38
N GLY A 313 5.77 11.45 -23.03
CA GLY A 313 5.43 12.31 -21.88
C GLY A 313 5.98 11.89 -20.52
N VAL A 314 6.64 10.73 -20.41
CA VAL A 314 7.31 10.22 -19.19
C VAL A 314 8.49 9.32 -19.61
N SER A 315 9.70 9.51 -19.09
CA SER A 315 10.81 8.57 -19.24
C SER A 315 11.05 7.71 -17.97
N ILE A 316 11.85 6.65 -18.10
CA ILE A 316 11.71 5.42 -17.31
C ILE A 316 12.41 5.43 -15.93
N ALA A 317 12.68 6.61 -15.35
CA ALA A 317 12.77 6.76 -13.87
C ALA A 317 12.30 8.12 -13.36
N GLU A 318 11.36 8.76 -14.05
CA GLU A 318 10.13 9.05 -13.32
C GLU A 318 9.49 7.68 -12.95
N ARG A 319 9.53 6.66 -13.82
CA ARG A 319 9.04 5.30 -13.49
C ARG A 319 9.91 4.46 -12.52
N GLN A 320 10.69 5.10 -11.64
CA GLN A 320 11.80 4.55 -10.83
C GLN A 320 11.71 3.04 -10.53
N ARG A 321 12.29 2.18 -11.38
CA ARG A 321 12.37 0.73 -11.08
C ARG A 321 13.33 0.52 -9.92
N LEU A 322 12.78 0.15 -8.76
CA LEU A 322 13.57 -0.06 -7.56
C LEU A 322 14.53 -1.24 -7.74
N VAL A 323 15.77 -1.06 -7.31
CA VAL A 323 16.74 -2.13 -7.10
C VAL A 323 17.25 -2.04 -5.64
N LEU A 324 17.27 -3.18 -4.94
CA LEU A 324 17.89 -3.35 -3.62
C LEU A 324 18.93 -4.47 -3.73
N GLY A 325 20.22 -4.13 -3.60
CA GLY A 325 21.30 -5.07 -3.90
C GLY A 325 21.31 -5.44 -5.39
N ASP A 326 21.20 -6.74 -5.70
CA ASP A 326 20.99 -7.27 -7.06
C ASP A 326 19.51 -7.42 -7.44
N ILE A 327 18.58 -7.20 -6.50
CA ILE A 327 17.15 -7.50 -6.65
C ILE A 327 16.39 -6.32 -7.27
N ALA A 328 15.97 -6.47 -8.53
CA ALA A 328 15.08 -5.53 -9.21
C ALA A 328 13.61 -5.85 -8.97
N TYR A 329 12.81 -4.86 -8.57
CA TYR A 329 11.38 -5.00 -8.28
C TYR A 329 10.52 -4.80 -9.54
N PRO A 330 9.34 -5.45 -9.64
CA PRO A 330 8.47 -5.29 -10.79
C PRO A 330 7.82 -3.90 -10.85
N VAL A 331 7.62 -3.39 -12.07
CA VAL A 331 6.83 -2.16 -12.32
C VAL A 331 5.48 -2.57 -12.89
N ILE A 332 4.40 -2.34 -12.16
CA ILE A 332 3.04 -2.84 -12.48
C ILE A 332 2.06 -1.68 -12.77
N ARG A 333 0.82 -2.00 -13.18
CA ARG A 333 -0.29 -1.04 -13.15
C ARG A 333 -0.85 -0.94 -11.72
N PRO A 334 -1.26 0.25 -11.23
CA PRO A 334 -2.01 0.34 -9.97
C PRO A 334 -3.32 -0.47 -9.99
N SER A 335 -3.97 -0.57 -11.15
CA SER A 335 -5.14 -1.44 -11.37
C SER A 335 -4.82 -2.95 -11.42
N SER A 336 -3.57 -3.34 -11.16
CA SER A 336 -3.14 -4.72 -10.95
C SER A 336 -2.74 -5.03 -9.50
N ILE A 337 -2.95 -4.09 -8.56
CA ILE A 337 -2.94 -4.39 -7.12
C ILE A 337 -4.09 -5.36 -6.83
N PRO A 338 -3.82 -6.58 -6.33
CA PRO A 338 -4.86 -7.56 -6.04
C PRO A 338 -5.56 -7.23 -4.72
N LYS A 339 -6.79 -7.72 -4.50
CA LYS A 339 -7.51 -7.50 -3.23
C LYS A 339 -6.74 -8.04 -2.02
N GLY A 340 -6.82 -7.35 -0.89
CA GLY A 340 -6.16 -7.72 0.37
C GLY A 340 -6.90 -8.79 1.18
N VAL A 341 -7.82 -9.55 0.56
CA VAL A 341 -8.69 -10.52 1.24
C VAL A 341 -8.74 -11.88 0.53
N VAL A 342 -8.95 -12.91 1.34
CA VAL A 342 -9.35 -14.26 0.91
C VAL A 342 -10.82 -14.50 1.25
N SER A 343 -11.46 -15.44 0.55
CA SER A 343 -12.86 -15.81 0.78
C SER A 343 -13.04 -17.32 0.70
N VAL A 344 -13.80 -17.91 1.63
CA VAL A 344 -14.11 -19.34 1.68
C VAL A 344 -15.61 -19.57 1.88
N PRO A 345 -16.27 -20.44 1.08
CA PRO A 345 -17.67 -20.80 1.32
C PRO A 345 -17.77 -21.73 2.54
N VAL A 346 -18.71 -21.46 3.41
CA VAL A 346 -18.98 -22.20 4.66
C VAL A 346 -20.47 -22.55 4.71
N THR A 347 -20.80 -23.75 5.17
CA THR A 347 -22.18 -24.10 5.55
C THR A 347 -22.27 -24.10 7.06
N VAL A 348 -23.08 -23.19 7.63
CA VAL A 348 -23.33 -23.11 9.07
C VAL A 348 -24.66 -23.81 9.36
N LYS A 349 -24.65 -24.75 10.30
CA LYS A 349 -25.86 -25.42 10.80
C LYS A 349 -26.20 -24.89 12.19
N ASP A 350 -27.15 -23.97 12.26
CA ASP A 350 -27.66 -23.45 13.53
C ASP A 350 -28.76 -24.36 14.07
N TYR A 351 -28.38 -25.26 14.97
CA TYR A 351 -29.28 -26.20 15.63
C TYR A 351 -30.20 -25.53 16.69
N ALA A 352 -30.00 -24.26 17.05
CA ALA A 352 -30.91 -23.54 17.94
C ALA A 352 -32.12 -22.97 17.19
N THR A 353 -31.91 -22.42 15.99
CA THR A 353 -33.01 -21.98 15.09
C THR A 353 -33.56 -23.10 14.22
N GLY A 354 -32.75 -24.11 13.88
CA GLY A 354 -33.09 -25.16 12.91
C GLY A 354 -32.76 -24.80 11.46
N LEU A 355 -31.85 -23.85 11.25
CA LEU A 355 -31.53 -23.27 9.94
C LEU A 355 -30.15 -23.71 9.44
N GLU A 356 -30.08 -24.08 8.17
CA GLU A 356 -28.81 -24.18 7.43
C GLU A 356 -28.59 -22.88 6.65
N HIS A 357 -27.52 -22.17 6.99
CA HIS A 357 -27.06 -20.99 6.28
C HIS A 357 -25.92 -21.37 5.34
N LYS A 358 -26.04 -21.02 4.06
CA LYS A 358 -24.89 -20.92 3.16
C LYS A 358 -24.28 -19.54 3.34
N THR A 359 -22.99 -19.50 3.66
CA THR A 359 -22.28 -18.25 3.92
C THR A 359 -20.93 -18.23 3.22
N THR A 360 -20.41 -17.03 3.01
CA THR A 360 -19.03 -16.80 2.58
C THR A 360 -18.31 -16.09 3.71
N MET A 361 -17.29 -16.72 4.27
CA MET A 361 -16.37 -16.05 5.19
C MET A 361 -15.32 -15.30 4.37
N VAL A 362 -15.15 -14.01 4.63
CA VAL A 362 -14.16 -13.13 3.99
C VAL A 362 -13.22 -12.60 5.05
N ALA A 363 -11.91 -12.70 4.84
CA ALA A 363 -10.89 -12.28 5.81
C ALA A 363 -9.66 -11.68 5.14
N GLY A 364 -9.01 -10.69 5.78
CA GLY A 364 -7.77 -10.10 5.27
C GLY A 364 -7.51 -8.69 5.80
N SER A 365 -6.73 -7.91 5.05
CA SER A 365 -6.42 -6.50 5.32
C SER A 365 -7.31 -5.60 4.47
N VAL A 366 -8.14 -4.79 5.13
CA VAL A 366 -9.35 -4.17 4.53
C VAL A 366 -9.38 -2.63 4.61
N GLY A 367 -8.33 -2.04 5.19
CA GLY A 367 -8.23 -0.60 5.36
C GLY A 367 -7.03 -0.20 6.22
N MET A 368 -6.96 1.09 6.53
CA MET A 368 -6.05 1.66 7.54
C MET A 368 -6.89 2.21 8.69
N MET A 369 -6.63 1.77 9.92
CA MET A 369 -7.12 2.44 11.13
C MET A 369 -6.39 3.78 11.28
N LEU A 370 -7.14 4.84 11.57
CA LEU A 370 -6.67 6.21 11.60
C LEU A 370 -6.67 6.75 13.05
N SER A 371 -5.60 7.44 13.39
CA SER A 371 -5.29 7.96 14.73
C SER A 371 -4.52 9.28 14.62
N ALA A 372 -4.42 10.00 15.72
CA ALA A 372 -3.50 11.14 15.82
C ALA A 372 -2.12 10.68 16.31
N ALA A 373 -1.06 11.33 15.85
CA ALA A 373 0.29 11.11 16.38
C ALA A 373 0.39 11.56 17.85
N GLU A 374 -0.31 12.63 18.21
CA GLU A 374 -0.37 13.24 19.53
C GLU A 374 -1.82 13.34 20.05
N SER A 375 -2.01 13.31 21.37
CA SER A 375 -3.35 13.31 21.99
C SER A 375 -4.12 14.60 21.72
N GLY A 376 -5.16 14.52 20.88
CA GLY A 376 -5.97 15.68 20.46
C GLY A 376 -5.44 16.42 19.23
N GLY A 377 -4.33 15.97 18.64
CA GLY A 377 -3.82 16.48 17.36
C GLY A 377 -4.57 15.94 16.13
N ASP A 378 -4.08 16.30 14.95
CA ASP A 378 -4.66 15.88 13.68
C ASP A 378 -4.60 14.36 13.46
N LEU A 379 -5.56 13.84 12.70
CA LEU A 379 -5.57 12.46 12.23
C LEU A 379 -4.54 12.23 11.10
N ASN A 380 -3.29 12.05 11.52
CA ASN A 380 -2.10 11.94 10.67
C ASN A 380 -1.33 10.62 10.82
N LYS A 381 -1.80 9.66 11.64
CA LYS A 381 -1.14 8.37 11.91
C LYS A 381 -2.03 7.19 11.52
N VAL A 382 -1.51 6.28 10.70
CA VAL A 382 -2.24 5.16 10.10
C VAL A 382 -1.60 3.79 10.37
N GLN A 383 -2.44 2.79 10.65
CA GLN A 383 -2.03 1.41 10.89
C GLN A 383 -2.92 0.43 10.09
N PRO A 384 -2.38 -0.62 9.43
CA PRO A 384 -3.19 -1.58 8.70
C PRO A 384 -4.25 -2.22 9.59
N LYS A 385 -5.51 -2.22 9.13
CA LYS A 385 -6.61 -2.86 9.85
C LYS A 385 -7.05 -4.12 9.12
N SER A 386 -6.73 -5.24 9.75
CA SER A 386 -7.22 -6.56 9.38
C SER A 386 -8.50 -6.94 10.12
N GLY A 387 -9.21 -7.94 9.58
CA GLY A 387 -10.41 -8.50 10.18
C GLY A 387 -11.15 -9.45 9.24
N TRP A 388 -12.39 -9.79 9.60
CA TRP A 388 -13.23 -10.74 8.87
C TRP A 388 -14.73 -10.43 8.96
N TRP A 389 -15.48 -10.96 7.99
CA TRP A 389 -16.93 -11.03 7.94
C TRP A 389 -17.39 -12.46 7.63
N ILE A 390 -18.57 -12.82 8.12
CA ILE A 390 -19.37 -13.95 7.60
C ILE A 390 -20.56 -13.33 6.88
N LEU A 391 -20.68 -13.55 5.57
CA LEU A 391 -21.71 -12.99 4.72
C LEU A 391 -22.73 -14.07 4.36
N GLU A 392 -24.02 -13.77 4.45
CA GLU A 392 -25.09 -14.71 4.10
C GLU A 392 -25.32 -14.78 2.59
N ASP A 393 -25.18 -15.98 2.01
CA ASP A 393 -25.48 -16.27 0.60
C ASP A 393 -26.92 -16.79 0.44
N SER A 394 -27.36 -17.66 1.35
CA SER A 394 -28.76 -18.10 1.48
C SER A 394 -29.02 -18.77 2.83
N VAL A 395 -30.29 -18.91 3.20
CA VAL A 395 -30.72 -19.64 4.40
C VAL A 395 -31.91 -20.53 4.06
N LYS A 396 -31.95 -21.75 4.63
CA LYS A 396 -33.09 -22.68 4.53
C LYS A 396 -33.31 -23.41 5.86
N PRO A 397 -34.49 -24.00 6.10
CA PRO A 397 -34.67 -24.99 7.16
C PRO A 397 -33.72 -26.19 6.98
N MET A 398 -33.28 -26.80 8.07
CA MET A 398 -32.58 -28.08 8.03
C MET A 398 -33.55 -29.23 7.71
N ASP A 399 -33.17 -30.08 6.75
CA ASP A 399 -33.95 -31.26 6.39
C ASP A 399 -33.99 -32.24 7.58
N GLY A 400 -35.19 -32.59 8.03
CA GLY A 400 -35.40 -33.51 9.16
C GLY A 400 -35.25 -32.92 10.56
N PHE A 401 -35.08 -31.60 10.72
CA PHE A 401 -34.96 -30.99 12.05
C PHE A 401 -36.33 -30.78 12.73
N THR A 402 -36.60 -31.57 13.76
CA THR A 402 -37.61 -31.27 14.78
C THR A 402 -36.96 -30.63 16.00
N ARG A 403 -37.50 -29.49 16.46
CA ARG A 403 -37.16 -29.01 17.82
C ARG A 403 -37.65 -30.03 18.83
N LEU A 404 -36.73 -30.56 19.65
CA LEU A 404 -37.13 -31.18 20.91
C LEU A 404 -37.92 -30.14 21.72
N PRO A 405 -39.08 -30.51 22.31
CA PRO A 405 -39.82 -29.59 23.15
C PRO A 405 -38.92 -29.17 24.31
N ALA A 406 -38.89 -27.87 24.62
CA ALA A 406 -38.14 -27.37 25.76
C ALA A 406 -38.64 -28.07 27.02
N ALA A 407 -37.77 -28.84 27.68
CA ALA A 407 -38.11 -29.50 28.92
C ALA A 407 -38.49 -28.43 29.95
N ALA A 408 -39.74 -28.46 30.39
CA ALA A 408 -40.20 -27.61 31.48
C ALA A 408 -39.51 -28.09 32.76
N PHE A 409 -38.39 -27.44 33.11
CA PHE A 409 -37.83 -27.53 34.45
C PHE A 409 -38.79 -26.82 35.40
N VAL A 410 -39.51 -27.65 36.17
CA VAL A 410 -40.39 -27.29 37.29
C VAL A 410 -39.55 -27.13 38.56
#